data_AF-A0A0D0AIV5-F1
#
_entry.id   AF-A0A0D0AIV5-F1
#
_cell.length_a   1.000
_cell.length_b   1.000
_cell.length_c   1.000
_cell.angle_alpha   90.00
_cell.angle_beta   90.00
_cell.angle_gamma   90.00
#
_symmetry.space_group_name_H-M   'P 1'
#
loop_
_entity.id
_entity.type
_entity.pdbx_description
1 polymer ?
#
loop_
_entity_poly.entity_id
_entity_poly.type
_entity_poly.pdbx_seq_one_letter_code
_entity_poly.pdbx_strand_id
1 'polypeptide(L)'
;EGGKRIDHQQWTTLYNYTAECAQSWYDFINGDRDQGGLARGLHGGLYFVTGCDKARAWGVASFSNTRPLERQVRLDFVPKAANKVGGTPKYRFSRCDYAAASSDADDSGLSSGCVFLRGFRVAIR
;
A
#
# COMPACT_ATOMS: atom_id res chain seq x y z
N GLU A 1 14.54 -9.67 -7.66
CA GLU A 1 14.10 -8.42 -7.01
C GLU A 1 13.43 -7.52 -8.02
N GLY A 2 12.20 -7.08 -7.75
CA GLY A 2 11.43 -6.25 -8.67
C GLY A 2 9.98 -6.07 -8.22
N GLY A 3 9.30 -5.11 -8.83
CA GLY A 3 7.87 -4.91 -8.65
C GLY A 3 7.07 -5.88 -9.52
N LYS A 4 6.02 -6.50 -8.97
CA LYS A 4 5.01 -7.23 -9.72
C LYS A 4 3.70 -6.47 -9.66
N ARG A 5 3.21 -6.08 -10.84
CA ARG A 5 1.88 -5.52 -11.00
C ARG A 5 0.84 -6.63 -11.06
N ILE A 6 -0.25 -6.45 -10.33
CA ILE A 6 -1.43 -7.32 -10.38
C ILE A 6 -2.64 -6.42 -10.56
N ASP A 7 -3.39 -6.64 -11.64
CA ASP A 7 -4.59 -5.89 -11.98
C ASP A 7 -5.79 -6.82 -12.13
N HIS A 8 -6.95 -6.32 -11.71
CA HIS A 8 -8.23 -6.94 -11.99
C HIS A 8 -8.54 -6.83 -13.48
N GLN A 9 -8.88 -7.95 -14.11
CA GLN A 9 -9.01 -8.04 -15.57
C GLN A 9 -10.38 -7.60 -16.08
N GLN A 10 -11.41 -7.60 -15.24
CA GLN A 10 -12.80 -7.32 -15.64
C GLN A 10 -13.29 -5.99 -15.10
N TRP A 11 -12.56 -4.91 -15.43
CA TRP A 11 -12.81 -3.58 -14.89
C TRP A 11 -14.27 -3.12 -15.06
N THR A 12 -14.84 -3.24 -16.26
CA THR A 12 -16.20 -2.77 -16.56
C THR A 12 -17.25 -3.51 -15.73
N THR A 13 -17.12 -4.84 -15.61
CA THR A 13 -18.04 -5.66 -14.82
C THR A 13 -17.96 -5.27 -13.34
N LEU A 14 -16.75 -5.14 -12.80
CA LEU A 14 -16.53 -4.72 -11.42
C LEU A 14 -17.12 -3.32 -11.17
N TYR A 15 -16.90 -2.38 -12.09
CA TYR A 15 -17.40 -1.02 -11.98
C TYR A 15 -18.94 -0.98 -11.94
N ASN A 16 -19.60 -1.68 -12.87
CA ASN A 16 -21.07 -1.73 -12.90
C ASN A 16 -21.64 -2.36 -11.63
N TYR A 17 -21.07 -3.49 -11.20
CA TYR A 17 -21.49 -4.17 -9.98
C TYR A 17 -21.28 -3.29 -8.74
N THR A 18 -20.17 -2.55 -8.71
CA THR A 18 -19.91 -1.58 -7.65
C THR A 18 -20.92 -0.44 -7.66
N ALA A 19 -21.29 0.09 -8.82
CA ALA A 19 -22.29 1.14 -8.93
C ALA A 19 -23.67 0.68 -8.41
N GLU A 20 -24.03 -0.58 -8.62
CA GLU A 20 -25.29 -1.17 -8.15
C GLU A 20 -25.29 -1.47 -6.65
N CYS A 21 -24.17 -1.95 -6.08
CA CYS A 21 -24.12 -2.47 -4.71
C CYS A 21 -23.41 -1.58 -3.69
N ALA A 22 -22.70 -0.52 -4.11
CA ALA A 22 -21.88 0.27 -3.18
C ALA A 22 -22.67 0.88 -2.02
N GLN A 23 -23.92 1.30 -2.24
CA GLN A 23 -24.78 1.82 -1.18
C GLN A 23 -25.08 0.75 -0.12
N SER A 24 -25.55 -0.43 -0.54
CA SER A 24 -25.92 -1.49 0.40
C SER A 24 -24.71 -2.00 1.18
N TRP A 25 -23.53 -2.07 0.56
CA TRP A 25 -22.28 -2.38 1.27
C TRP A 25 -21.89 -1.29 2.26
N TYR A 26 -22.03 -0.01 1.91
CA TYR A 26 -21.74 1.09 2.82
C TYR A 26 -22.68 1.06 4.03
N ASP A 27 -23.97 0.84 3.80
CA ASP A 27 -24.98 0.72 4.85
C ASP A 27 -24.68 -0.48 5.75
N PHE A 28 -24.32 -1.64 5.19
CA PHE A 28 -23.92 -2.81 5.97
C PHE A 28 -22.67 -2.56 6.83
N ILE A 29 -21.67 -1.90 6.27
CA ILE A 29 -20.41 -1.61 6.99
C ILE A 29 -20.65 -0.62 8.14
N ASN A 30 -21.55 0.34 7.95
CA ASN A 30 -21.89 1.35 8.96
C ASN A 30 -23.01 0.93 9.90
N GLY A 31 -23.80 -0.07 9.52
CA GLY A 31 -24.94 -0.55 10.26
C GLY A 31 -24.57 -1.12 11.62
N ASP A 32 -25.56 -1.12 12.52
CA ASP A 32 -25.46 -1.67 13.86
C ASP A 32 -25.19 -3.18 13.82
N ARG A 33 -24.34 -3.67 14.73
CA ARG A 33 -24.03 -5.10 14.86
C ARG A 33 -25.24 -5.94 15.24
N ASP A 34 -26.17 -5.39 16.02
CA ASP A 34 -27.38 -6.09 16.44
C ASP A 34 -28.36 -6.30 15.28
N GLN A 35 -28.23 -5.50 14.22
CA GLN A 35 -28.97 -5.64 12.96
C GLN A 35 -28.13 -6.34 11.86
N GLY A 36 -26.98 -6.90 12.23
CA GLY A 36 -26.10 -7.66 11.34
C GLY A 36 -25.01 -6.85 10.64
N GLY A 37 -24.87 -5.55 10.90
CA GLY A 37 -23.83 -4.69 10.33
C GLY A 37 -22.47 -4.80 11.02
N LEU A 38 -21.49 -4.01 10.56
CA LEU A 38 -20.10 -4.06 11.07
C LEU A 38 -19.73 -2.95 12.06
N ALA A 39 -20.57 -1.92 12.21
CA ALA A 39 -20.34 -0.73 13.05
C ALA A 39 -18.93 -0.11 12.87
N ARG A 40 -18.48 0.06 11.61
CA ARG A 40 -17.13 0.57 11.31
C ARG A 40 -17.04 2.09 11.25
N GLY A 41 -18.17 2.79 11.09
CA GLY A 41 -18.20 4.26 11.04
C GLY A 41 -17.34 4.86 9.91
N LEU A 42 -17.47 4.33 8.70
CA LEU A 42 -16.78 4.87 7.53
C LEU A 42 -17.33 6.25 7.16
N HIS A 43 -16.44 7.21 6.94
CA HIS A 43 -16.80 8.56 6.48
C HIS A 43 -16.40 8.77 5.01
N GLY A 44 -17.37 9.18 4.18
CA GLY A 44 -17.12 9.62 2.80
C GLY A 44 -17.01 8.51 1.74
N GLY A 45 -17.52 7.32 2.01
CA GLY A 45 -17.70 6.25 1.02
C GLY A 45 -16.65 5.14 1.03
N LEU A 46 -16.57 4.41 -0.08
CA LEU A 46 -15.81 3.15 -0.20
C LEU A 46 -14.66 3.29 -1.20
N TYR A 47 -13.51 2.67 -0.93
CA TYR A 47 -12.40 2.56 -1.87
C TYR A 47 -12.26 1.11 -2.34
N PHE A 48 -12.36 0.89 -3.64
CA PHE A 48 -12.25 -0.43 -4.26
C PHE A 48 -10.86 -0.62 -4.80
N VAL A 49 -10.12 -1.57 -4.23
CA VAL A 49 -8.80 -1.98 -4.72
C VAL A 49 -9.00 -2.87 -5.94
N THR A 50 -8.59 -2.38 -7.10
CA THR A 50 -8.66 -3.10 -8.39
C THR A 50 -7.30 -3.61 -8.83
N GLY A 51 -6.23 -3.19 -8.17
CA GLY A 51 -4.89 -3.61 -8.49
C GLY A 51 -3.90 -3.21 -7.42
N CYS A 52 -2.74 -3.84 -7.47
CA CYS A 52 -1.63 -3.50 -6.60
C CYS A 52 -0.30 -3.69 -7.31
N ASP A 53 0.71 -3.00 -6.82
CA ASP A 53 2.10 -3.25 -7.15
C ASP A 53 2.77 -3.84 -5.91
N LYS A 54 3.19 -5.09 -6.03
CA LYS A 54 3.82 -5.84 -4.95
C LYS A 54 5.33 -5.85 -5.14
N ALA A 55 6.08 -5.78 -4.06
CA ALA A 55 7.52 -5.98 -4.08
C ALA A 55 7.91 -6.86 -2.89
N ARG A 56 8.88 -7.76 -3.11
CA ARG A 56 9.43 -8.56 -2.02
C ARG A 56 10.21 -7.70 -1.03
N ALA A 57 10.97 -6.73 -1.53
CA ALA A 57 11.68 -5.74 -0.73
C ALA A 57 11.24 -4.33 -1.15
N TRP A 58 11.09 -3.44 -0.18
CA TRP A 58 10.70 -2.06 -0.39
C TRP A 58 11.49 -1.11 0.49
N GLY A 59 11.59 0.14 0.04
CA GLY A 59 12.14 1.25 0.80
C GLY A 59 11.31 2.49 0.50
N VAL A 60 10.86 3.18 1.54
CA VAL A 60 10.16 4.46 1.45
C VAL A 60 10.94 5.49 2.25
N ALA A 61 11.06 6.70 1.69
CA ALA A 61 11.60 7.84 2.41
C ALA A 61 10.73 9.06 2.14
N SER A 62 10.53 9.87 3.17
CA SER A 62 9.82 11.13 3.08
C SER A 62 10.65 12.23 3.73
N PHE A 63 10.68 13.38 3.07
CA PHE A 63 11.32 14.59 3.57
C PHE A 63 10.31 15.73 3.48
N SER A 64 10.39 16.68 4.40
CA SER A 64 9.53 17.85 4.42
C SER A 64 10.36 19.09 4.71
N ASN A 65 9.89 20.25 4.22
CA ASN A 65 10.50 21.55 4.50
C ASN A 65 12.00 21.64 4.18
N THR A 66 12.44 21.02 3.09
CA THR A 66 13.86 21.05 2.69
C THR A 66 14.14 22.32 1.88
N ARG A 67 15.13 23.10 2.33
CA ARG A 67 15.69 24.23 1.58
C ARG A 67 16.93 23.73 0.86
N PRO A 68 16.95 23.66 -0.49
CA PRO A 68 18.04 23.04 -1.25
C PRO A 68 19.42 23.62 -0.94
N LEU A 69 19.48 24.90 -0.56
CA LEU A 69 20.72 25.62 -0.26
C LEU A 69 21.27 25.37 1.15
N GLU A 70 20.45 24.88 2.09
CA GLU A 70 20.84 24.68 3.50
C GLU A 70 20.85 23.20 3.91
N ARG A 71 20.03 22.36 3.26
CA ARG A 71 19.82 20.95 3.64
C ARG A 71 19.70 20.08 2.40
N GLN A 72 20.80 19.45 2.01
CA GLN A 72 20.80 18.45 0.95
C GLN A 72 20.22 17.14 1.49
N VAL A 73 19.10 16.68 0.91
CA VAL A 73 18.55 15.35 1.19
C VAL A 73 19.45 14.32 0.54
N ARG A 74 19.90 13.33 1.34
CA ARG A 74 20.71 12.22 0.82
C ARG A 74 20.26 10.90 1.43
N LEU A 75 20.06 9.93 0.55
CA LEU A 75 19.57 8.60 0.87
C LEU A 75 20.51 7.58 0.25
N ASP A 76 21.10 6.71 1.07
CA ASP A 76 21.90 5.59 0.60
C ASP A 76 21.12 4.31 0.89
N PHE A 77 20.57 3.67 -0.15
CA PHE A 77 19.81 2.43 -0.03
C PHE A 77 20.69 1.25 -0.45
N VAL A 78 21.00 0.37 0.50
CA VAL A 78 22.03 -0.66 0.33
C VAL A 78 21.51 -2.06 0.69
N PRO A 79 22.03 -3.11 0.05
CA PRO A 79 21.75 -4.47 0.46
C PRO A 79 22.34 -4.77 1.84
N LYS A 80 21.66 -5.62 2.60
CA LYS A 80 22.10 -6.21 3.86
C LYS A 80 22.22 -7.72 3.66
N ALA A 81 23.29 -8.29 4.21
CA ALA A 81 23.49 -9.74 4.20
C ALA A 81 22.24 -10.46 4.74
N ALA A 82 21.89 -11.56 4.09
CA ALA A 82 20.78 -12.41 4.54
C ALA A 82 21.09 -12.97 5.93
N ASN A 83 20.06 -13.18 6.75
CA ASN A 83 20.21 -13.76 8.09
C ASN A 83 20.66 -15.23 8.05
N LYS A 84 20.57 -15.89 6.88
CA LYS A 84 20.90 -17.30 6.67
C LYS A 84 21.69 -17.46 5.37
N VAL A 85 22.60 -18.44 5.34
CA VAL A 85 23.36 -18.81 4.13
C VAL A 85 22.38 -19.24 3.04
N GLY A 86 22.51 -18.67 1.83
CA GLY A 86 21.59 -18.90 0.72
C GLY A 86 20.25 -18.16 0.81
N GLY A 87 20.04 -17.34 1.85
CA GLY A 87 18.85 -16.51 1.99
C GLY A 87 18.82 -15.33 1.00
N THR A 88 17.63 -14.78 0.79
CA THR A 88 17.45 -13.58 -0.05
C THR A 88 18.02 -12.33 0.62
N PRO A 89 18.61 -11.40 -0.14
CA PRO A 89 19.15 -10.17 0.44
C PRO A 89 18.05 -9.31 1.04
N LYS A 90 18.34 -8.69 2.19
CA LYS A 90 17.49 -7.61 2.75
C LYS A 90 18.02 -6.27 2.28
N TYR A 91 17.25 -5.21 2.48
CA TYR A 91 17.65 -3.86 2.11
C TYR A 91 17.41 -2.90 3.26
N ARG A 92 18.24 -1.86 3.35
CA ARG A 92 18.09 -0.80 4.34
C ARG A 92 18.59 0.53 3.81
N PHE A 93 18.09 1.61 4.38
CA PHE A 93 18.76 2.90 4.28
C PHE A 93 19.96 2.91 5.22
N SER A 94 21.17 2.99 4.68
CA SER A 94 22.39 3.24 5.47
C SER A 94 22.60 4.71 5.80
N ARG A 95 21.95 5.59 5.04
CA ARG A 95 21.92 7.05 5.25
C ARG A 95 20.54 7.59 4.92
N CYS A 96 20.05 8.51 5.74
CA CYS A 96 18.77 9.20 5.55
C CYS A 96 18.84 10.63 6.09
N ASP A 97 19.59 11.49 5.42
CA ASP A 97 19.75 12.87 5.85
C ASP A 97 18.47 13.67 5.58
N TYR A 98 17.97 14.33 6.62
CA TYR A 98 16.78 15.20 6.55
C TYR A 98 15.52 14.48 6.00
N ALA A 99 15.45 13.16 6.17
CA ALA A 99 14.32 12.34 5.74
C ALA A 99 13.98 11.29 6.81
N ALA A 100 12.69 11.02 6.98
CA ALA A 100 12.23 9.79 7.60
C ALA A 100 12.32 8.68 6.56
N ALA A 101 12.81 7.51 6.95
CA ALA A 101 12.95 6.38 6.03
C ALA A 101 12.58 5.07 6.72
N SER A 102 11.97 4.17 5.96
CA SER A 102 11.65 2.80 6.37
C SER A 102 11.87 1.86 5.20
N SER A 103 12.24 0.63 5.50
CA SER A 103 12.46 -0.41 4.51
C SER A 103 12.23 -1.77 5.12
N ASP A 104 11.73 -2.70 4.32
CA ASP A 104 11.59 -4.08 4.75
C ASP A 104 11.73 -5.04 3.56
N ALA A 105 11.88 -6.32 3.86
CA ALA A 105 11.97 -7.37 2.87
C ALA A 105 11.43 -8.70 3.40
N ASP A 106 10.61 -9.34 2.57
CA ASP A 106 10.06 -10.66 2.85
C ASP A 106 11.12 -11.76 2.75
N ASP A 107 11.12 -12.65 3.75
CA ASP A 107 12.04 -13.78 3.86
C ASP A 107 11.59 -15.00 3.02
N SER A 108 10.32 -15.07 2.63
CA SER A 108 9.71 -16.25 1.99
C SER A 108 9.76 -16.26 0.46
N GLY A 109 10.36 -15.24 -0.17
CA GLY A 109 10.39 -15.10 -1.63
C GLY A 109 9.04 -14.73 -2.26
N LEU A 110 7.96 -14.77 -1.47
CA LEU A 110 6.66 -14.23 -1.83
C LEU A 110 6.74 -12.71 -1.78
N SER A 111 6.36 -12.01 -2.85
CA SER A 111 6.19 -10.55 -2.84
C SER A 111 4.94 -10.19 -2.03
N SER A 112 5.00 -10.33 -0.71
CA SER A 112 3.86 -10.13 0.19
C SER A 112 3.62 -8.65 0.48
N GLY A 113 4.69 -7.84 0.46
CA GLY A 113 4.63 -6.39 0.55
C GLY A 113 3.85 -5.75 -0.61
N CYS A 114 2.71 -5.13 -0.30
CA CYS A 114 1.96 -4.29 -1.24
C CYS A 114 2.44 -2.85 -1.10
N VAL A 115 3.16 -2.33 -2.09
CA VAL A 115 3.77 -0.99 -2.02
C VAL A 115 2.78 0.08 -2.47
N PHE A 116 1.95 -0.23 -3.47
CA PHE A 116 0.93 0.68 -3.98
C PHE A 116 -0.38 -0.05 -4.21
N LEU A 117 -1.47 0.55 -3.74
CA LEU A 117 -2.84 0.17 -4.08
C LEU A 117 -3.34 1.06 -5.21
N ARG A 118 -4.05 0.46 -6.16
CA ARG A 118 -4.72 1.15 -7.26
C ARG A 118 -6.19 0.76 -7.27
N GLY A 119 -7.04 1.69 -7.68
CA GLY A 119 -8.46 1.56 -7.47
C GLY A 119 -9.20 2.88 -7.66
N PHE A 120 -10.47 2.86 -7.31
CA PHE A 120 -11.35 4.02 -7.38
C PHE A 120 -12.17 4.16 -6.10
N ARG A 121 -12.53 5.41 -5.78
CA ARG A 121 -13.41 5.73 -4.66
C ARG A 121 -14.82 5.93 -5.17
N VAL A 122 -15.79 5.33 -4.48
CA VAL A 122 -17.20 5.63 -4.65
C VAL A 122 -17.63 6.52 -3.50
N ALA A 123 -18.01 7.75 -3.83
CA ALA A 123 -18.68 8.63 -2.89
C ALA A 123 -20.12 8.12 -2.70
N ILE A 124 -20.51 7.97 -1.44
CA ILE A 124 -21.87 7.59 -1.07
C ILE A 124 -22.62 8.89 -0.75
N ARG A 125 -23.81 9.05 -1.31
CA ARG A 125 -24.65 10.25 -1.17
C ARG A 125 -25.57 10.16 0.03
#